data_AF-A0A660Z5I6-F1
#
_entry.id   AF-A0A660Z5I6-F1
#
_cell.length_a   1.000
_cell.length_b   1.000
_cell.length_c   1.000
_cell.angle_alpha   90.00
_cell.angle_beta   90.00
_cell.angle_gamma   90.00
#
_symmetry.space_group_name_H-M   'P 1'
#
loop_
_entity.id
_entity.type
_entity.pdbx_description
1 polymer ?
#
loop_
_entity_poly.entity_id
_entity_poly.type
_entity_poly.pdbx_seq_one_letter_code
_entity_poly.pdbx_strand_id
1 'polypeptide(L)'
;MNNFGLFVVALLESLVIAYVYGAENLRKYANSVSELKVGRWWSFSITVLVPAASFVLLIYSFRQVLLKPYGGYPRIAEILGGWLLVIGFLVIAILLSRRKSKEA
;
A
#
# COMPACT_ATOMS: atom_id res chain seq x y z
N MET A 1 -0.67 -4.22 -18.19
CA MET A 1 -0.71 -3.29 -17.03
C MET A 1 -0.17 -4.03 -15.82
N ASN A 2 0.89 -3.56 -15.18
CA ASN A 2 1.43 -4.18 -13.96
C ASN A 2 1.00 -3.35 -12.75
N ASN A 3 0.28 -3.95 -11.81
CA ASN A 3 -0.32 -3.28 -10.65
C ASN A 3 0.37 -3.68 -9.34
N PHE A 4 1.63 -4.12 -9.40
CA PHE A 4 2.37 -4.63 -8.25
C PHE A 4 2.36 -3.66 -7.07
N GLY A 5 2.74 -2.40 -7.31
CA GLY A 5 2.78 -1.37 -6.26
C GLY A 5 1.41 -1.12 -5.62
N LEU A 6 0.33 -1.13 -6.41
CA LEU A 6 -1.04 -0.94 -5.91
C LEU A 6 -1.43 -2.04 -4.92
N PHE A 7 -1.13 -3.31 -5.25
CA PHE A 7 -1.46 -4.43 -4.36
C PHE A 7 -0.60 -4.46 -3.11
N VAL A 8 0.67 -4.04 -3.19
CA VAL A 8 1.53 -3.86 -2.00
C VAL A 8 0.92 -2.82 -1.07
N VAL A 9 0.60 -1.63 -1.60
CA VAL A 9 0.05 -0.52 -0.80
C VAL A 9 -1.29 -0.92 -0.19
N ALA A 10 -2.21 -1.49 -0.98
CA ALA A 10 -3.52 -1.92 -0.47
C ALA A 10 -3.41 -2.99 0.62
N LEU A 11 -2.46 -3.92 0.52
CA LEU A 11 -2.19 -4.90 1.56
C LEU A 11 -1.65 -4.22 2.83
N LEU A 12 -0.65 -3.37 2.71
CA LEU A 12 -0.06 -2.69 3.87
C LEU A 12 -1.06 -1.77 4.58
N GLU A 13 -1.79 -0.94 3.84
CA GLU A 13 -2.79 -0.03 4.39
C GLU A 13 -3.91 -0.79 5.10
N SER A 14 -4.41 -1.88 4.50
CA SER A 14 -5.45 -2.69 5.14
C SER A 14 -4.95 -3.37 6.41
N LEU A 15 -3.70 -3.86 6.45
CA LEU A 15 -3.09 -4.37 7.68
C LEU A 15 -2.92 -3.29 8.76
N VAL A 16 -2.45 -2.10 8.39
CA VAL A 16 -2.34 -0.97 9.34
C VAL A 16 -3.71 -0.59 9.89
N ILE A 17 -4.73 -0.47 9.04
CA ILE A 17 -6.08 -0.12 9.51
C ILE A 17 -6.68 -1.25 10.36
N ALA A 18 -6.50 -2.51 9.96
CA ALA A 18 -7.07 -3.66 10.66
C ALA A 18 -6.46 -3.85 12.06
N TYR A 19 -5.12 -3.76 12.16
CA TYR A 19 -4.39 -4.17 13.37
C TYR A 19 -3.81 -3.01 14.19
N VAL A 20 -3.50 -1.85 13.59
CA VAL A 20 -2.93 -0.70 14.30
C VAL A 20 -4.02 0.28 14.71
N TYR A 21 -4.85 0.72 13.76
CA TYR A 21 -5.91 1.70 14.04
C TYR A 21 -7.21 1.05 14.55
N GLY A 22 -7.51 -0.14 14.05
CA GLY A 22 -8.76 -0.86 14.26
C GLY A 22 -9.83 -0.46 13.24
N ALA A 23 -10.19 -1.38 12.34
CA ALA A 23 -11.19 -1.15 11.30
C ALA A 23 -12.54 -0.67 11.87
N GLU A 24 -12.93 -1.17 13.05
CA GLU A 24 -14.17 -0.76 13.70
C GLU A 24 -14.13 0.69 14.21
N ASN A 25 -12.96 1.18 14.65
CA ASN A 25 -12.79 2.58 15.05
C ASN A 25 -12.95 3.49 13.82
N LEU A 26 -12.34 3.11 12.70
CA LEU A 26 -12.44 3.86 11.46
C LEU A 26 -13.88 3.88 10.92
N ARG A 27 -14.58 2.75 11.01
CA ARG A 27 -15.99 2.64 10.63
C ARG A 27 -16.89 3.55 11.48
N LYS A 28 -16.67 3.59 12.80
CA LYS A 28 -17.43 4.45 13.72
C LYS A 28 -17.19 5.93 13.42
N TYR A 29 -15.93 6.32 13.20
CA TYR A 29 -15.59 7.67 12.79
C TYR A 29 -16.27 8.05 11.47
N ALA A 30 -16.11 7.21 10.43
CA ALA A 30 -16.76 7.44 9.13
C ALA A 30 -18.28 7.61 9.27
N ASN A 31 -18.95 6.78 10.07
CA ASN A 31 -20.38 6.87 10.32
C ASN A 31 -20.81 8.09 11.15
N SER A 32 -19.91 8.71 11.92
CA SER A 32 -20.22 9.94 12.66
C SER A 32 -20.26 11.20 11.79
N VAL A 33 -19.56 11.17 10.65
CA VAL A 33 -19.44 12.30 9.72
C VAL A 33 -20.17 12.09 8.40
N SER A 34 -20.81 10.92 8.21
CA SER A 34 -21.48 10.54 6.95
C SER A 34 -23.00 10.52 7.10
N GLU A 35 -23.71 11.03 6.10
CA GLU A 35 -25.17 10.90 5.98
C GLU A 35 -25.61 9.44 5.75
N LEU A 36 -24.80 8.68 4.99
CA LEU A 36 -24.99 7.26 4.75
C LEU A 36 -24.07 6.43 5.66
N LYS A 37 -24.66 5.51 6.42
CA LYS A 37 -23.93 4.67 7.38
C LYS A 37 -23.53 3.34 6.78
N VAL A 38 -22.27 2.96 6.97
CA VAL A 38 -21.73 1.65 6.60
C VAL A 38 -21.83 0.64 7.75
N GLY A 39 -22.25 -0.58 7.42
CA GLY A 39 -22.43 -1.69 8.36
C GLY A 39 -21.14 -2.45 8.67
N ARG A 40 -21.23 -3.47 9.52
CA ARG A 40 -20.08 -4.30 9.94
C ARG A 40 -19.37 -5.04 8.79
N TRP A 41 -20.06 -5.24 7.65
CA TRP A 41 -19.46 -5.80 6.44
C TRP A 41 -18.25 -4.99 5.99
N TRP A 42 -18.25 -3.67 6.21
CA TRP A 42 -17.13 -2.81 5.86
C TRP A 42 -15.88 -3.13 6.70
N SER A 43 -16.04 -3.29 8.02
CA SER A 43 -14.94 -3.70 8.90
C SER A 43 -14.40 -5.07 8.51
N PHE A 44 -15.28 -6.04 8.20
CA PHE A 44 -14.89 -7.35 7.71
C PHE A 44 -14.09 -7.26 6.40
N SER A 45 -14.52 -6.40 5.48
CA SER A 45 -13.82 -6.20 4.21
C SER A 45 -12.39 -5.70 4.43
N ILE A 46 -12.18 -4.73 5.32
CA ILE A 46 -10.84 -4.19 5.60
C ILE A 46 -9.97 -5.20 6.35
N THR A 47 -10.53 -5.96 7.28
CA THR A 47 -9.75 -6.89 8.11
C THR A 47 -9.43 -8.21 7.40
N VAL A 48 -10.28 -8.67 6.48
CA VAL A 48 -10.16 -10.01 5.87
C VAL A 48 -10.14 -9.95 4.36
N LEU A 49 -11.19 -9.39 3.74
CA LEU A 49 -11.39 -9.50 2.28
C LEU A 49 -10.30 -8.78 1.49
N VAL A 50 -10.02 -7.52 1.81
CA VAL A 50 -9.04 -6.67 1.12
C VAL A 50 -7.62 -7.23 1.32
N PRO A 51 -7.16 -7.56 2.53
CA PRO A 51 -5.85 -8.20 2.72
C PRO A 51 -5.73 -9.50 1.92
N ALA A 52 -6.74 -10.38 1.97
CA ALA A 52 -6.70 -11.66 1.27
C ALA A 52 -6.66 -11.49 -0.25
N ALA A 53 -7.53 -10.65 -0.81
CA ALA A 53 -7.58 -10.37 -2.24
C ALA A 53 -6.28 -9.72 -2.73
N SER A 54 -5.82 -8.67 -2.03
CA SER A 54 -4.56 -7.99 -2.34
C SER A 54 -3.37 -8.92 -2.24
N PHE A 55 -3.32 -9.85 -1.28
CA PHE A 55 -2.25 -10.83 -1.16
C PHE A 55 -2.21 -11.80 -2.35
N VAL A 56 -3.35 -12.35 -2.76
CA VAL A 56 -3.42 -13.23 -3.94
C VAL A 56 -3.00 -12.49 -5.21
N LEU A 57 -3.51 -11.28 -5.40
CA LEU A 57 -3.17 -10.43 -6.56
C LEU A 57 -1.69 -10.02 -6.55
N LEU A 58 -1.13 -9.76 -5.36
CA LEU A 58 0.28 -9.45 -5.19
C LEU A 58 1.17 -10.62 -5.63
N ILE A 59 0.84 -11.86 -5.26
CA ILE A 59 1.59 -13.05 -5.70
C ILE A 59 1.57 -13.14 -7.23
N TYR A 60 0.40 -12.96 -7.85
CA TYR A 60 0.29 -13.01 -9.30
C TYR A 60 1.11 -11.91 -9.98
N SER A 61 1.00 -10.68 -9.48
CA SER A 61 1.73 -9.53 -10.01
C SER A 61 3.25 -9.66 -9.81
N PHE A 62 3.69 -10.21 -8.68
CA PHE A 62 5.09 -10.44 -8.38
C PHE A 62 5.73 -11.45 -9.35
N ARG A 63 5.03 -12.55 -9.65
CA ARG A 63 5.48 -13.51 -10.67
C ARG A 63 5.66 -12.85 -12.03
N GLN A 64 4.77 -11.93 -12.42
CA GLN A 64 4.90 -11.19 -13.68
C GLN A 64 6.13 -10.30 -13.70
N VAL A 65 6.41 -9.57 -12.61
CA VAL A 65 7.60 -8.70 -12.47
C VAL A 65 8.91 -9.48 -12.54
N LEU A 66 8.93 -10.71 -12.03
CA LEU A 66 10.11 -11.58 -12.11
C LEU A 66 10.35 -12.12 -13.52
N LEU A 67 9.29 -12.55 -14.20
CA LEU A 67 9.39 -13.24 -15.49
C LEU A 67 9.48 -12.29 -16.69
N LYS A 68 8.88 -11.11 -16.59
CA LYS A 68 8.77 -10.16 -17.69
C LYS A 68 9.22 -8.76 -17.23
N PRO A 69 10.28 -8.20 -17.83
CA PRO A 69 10.65 -6.82 -17.59
C PRO A 69 9.50 -5.87 -17.88
N TYR A 70 9.43 -4.78 -17.12
CA TYR A 70 8.36 -3.80 -17.25
C TYR A 70 8.30 -3.28 -18.70
N GLY A 71 7.14 -3.38 -19.35
CA GLY A 71 6.93 -2.85 -20.70
C GLY A 71 7.87 -3.41 -21.79
N GLY A 72 8.57 -4.52 -21.54
CA GLY A 72 9.58 -5.06 -22.47
C GLY A 72 10.91 -4.29 -22.47
N TYR A 73 11.11 -3.34 -21.56
CA TYR A 73 12.38 -2.62 -21.43
C TYR A 73 13.51 -3.55 -20.97
N PRO A 74 14.78 -3.26 -21.30
CA PRO A 74 15.92 -3.93 -20.69
C PRO A 74 15.86 -3.85 -19.16
N ARG A 75 16.20 -4.94 -18.47
CA ARG A 75 16.12 -5.03 -17.00
C ARG A 75 16.89 -3.91 -16.29
N ILE A 76 18.01 -3.47 -16.87
CA ILE A 76 18.82 -2.38 -16.32
C ILE A 76 18.08 -1.03 -16.35
N ALA A 77 17.29 -0.76 -17.40
CA ALA A 77 16.51 0.46 -17.50
C ALA A 77 15.38 0.48 -16.46
N GLU A 78 14.72 -0.66 -16.23
CA GLU A 78 13.71 -0.83 -15.17
C GLU A 78 14.32 -0.60 -13.77
N ILE A 79 15.53 -1.12 -13.51
CA ILE A 79 16.19 -0.95 -12.22
C ILE A 79 16.56 0.51 -11.98
N LEU A 80 17.24 1.15 -12.94
CA LEU A 80 17.74 2.51 -12.77
C LEU A 80 16.60 3.55 -12.77
N GLY A 81 15.63 3.40 -13.67
CA GLY A 81 14.52 4.35 -13.81
C GLY A 81 13.31 4.06 -12.93
N GLY A 82 13.23 2.88 -12.32
CA GLY A 82 12.13 2.47 -11.45
C GLY A 82 12.60 2.22 -10.03
N TRP A 83 13.12 1.02 -9.77
CA TRP A 83 13.40 0.52 -8.42
C TRP A 83 14.42 1.38 -7.65
N LEU A 84 15.46 1.87 -8.32
CA LEU A 84 16.47 2.73 -7.69
C LEU A 84 15.86 4.05 -7.21
N LEU A 85 14.97 4.66 -8.00
CA LEU A 85 14.29 5.89 -7.61
C LEU A 85 13.35 5.67 -6.41
N VAL A 86 12.60 4.55 -6.40
CA VAL A 86 11.75 4.19 -5.26
C VAL A 86 12.56 4.06 -3.98
N ILE A 87 13.68 3.32 -4.02
CA ILE A 87 14.58 3.16 -2.87
C ILE A 87 15.18 4.51 -2.48
N GLY A 88 15.62 5.31 -3.46
CA GLY A 88 16.20 6.64 -3.23
C GLY A 88 15.25 7.57 -2.49
N PHE A 89 13.99 7.66 -2.93
CA PHE A 89 12.98 8.48 -2.25
C PHE A 89 12.65 7.97 -0.84
N LEU A 90 12.57 6.65 -0.64
CA LEU A 90 12.36 6.08 0.70
C LEU A 90 13.51 6.43 1.65
N VAL A 91 14.76 6.32 1.20
CA VAL A 91 15.93 6.70 2.00
C VAL A 91 15.91 8.19 2.35
N ILE A 92 15.64 9.06 1.36
CA ILE A 92 15.53 10.51 1.59
C ILE A 92 14.42 10.80 2.61
N ALA A 93 13.24 10.19 2.46
CA ALA A 93 12.13 10.38 3.39
C ALA A 93 12.51 9.99 4.83
N ILE A 94 13.19 8.86 5.02
CA ILE A 94 13.67 8.43 6.35
C ILE A 94 14.71 9.39 6.92
N LEU A 95 15.66 9.85 6.09
CA LEU A 95 16.68 10.80 6.51
C LEU A 95 16.07 12.14 6.93
N LEU A 96 15.09 12.64 6.18
CA LEU A 96 14.36 13.86 6.51
C LEU A 96 13.50 13.68 7.77
N SER A 97 12.81 12.55 7.92
CA SER A 97 11.99 12.25 9.11
C SER A 97 12.82 12.20 10.40
N ARG A 98 14.10 11.82 10.32
CA ARG A 98 15.03 11.82 11.46
C ARG A 98 15.63 13.18 11.77
N ARG A 99 15.55 14.15 10.85
CA ARG A 99 15.99 15.52 11.15
C ARG A 99 14.95 16.13 12.08
N LYS A 100 15.37 16.41 13.32
CA LYS A 100 14.59 17.17 14.28
C LYS A 100 14.24 18.51 13.63
N SER A 101 12.94 18.78 13.44
CA SER A 101 12.49 20.13 13.09
C SER A 101 13.09 21.06 14.15
N LYS A 102 13.88 22.06 13.73
CA LYS A 102 14.13 23.20 14.59
C LYS A 102 12.79 23.91 14.66
N GLU A 103 12.09 23.73 15.78
CA GLU A 103 10.93 24.56 16.10
C GLU A 103 11.39 26.02 15.96
N ALA A 104 10.70 26.75 15.08
CA ALA A 104 10.84 28.18 14.87
C ALA A 104 9.73 28.89 15.64
#